data_AF-A0A7X8F3F7-F1
#
_entry.id   AF-A0A7X8F3F7-F1
#
_cell.length_a   1.000
_cell.length_b   1.000
_cell.length_c   1.000
_cell.angle_alpha   90.00
_cell.angle_beta   90.00
_cell.angle_gamma   90.00
#
_symmetry.space_group_name_H-M   'P 1'
#
loop_
_entity.id
_entity.type
_entity.pdbx_description
1 polymer ?
#
loop_
_entity_poly.entity_id
_entity_poly.type
_entity_poly.pdbx_seq_one_letter_code
_entity_poly.pdbx_strand_id
1 'polypeptide(L)'
;MKGLKQLEFLEKFYAGDIGLRHGLVGYRDGDISGLLENVVYLELRTRGYTVHVGKIDDLKIDFIAERQGERLYIQLAYLLPDVRTIDR
;
A
#
# COMPACT_ATOMS: atom_id res chain seq x y z
N MET A 1 -19.26 -11.13 24.01
CA MET A 1 -19.42 -10.17 22.90
C MET A 1 -18.24 -9.20 22.87
N LYS A 2 -17.18 -9.49 22.10
CA LYS A 2 -16.16 -8.50 21.69
C LYS A 2 -15.70 -8.91 20.29
N GLY A 3 -16.59 -8.74 19.31
CA GLY A 3 -16.41 -9.32 17.97
C GLY A 3 -16.79 -8.39 16.81
N LEU A 4 -16.92 -7.08 17.03
CA LEU A 4 -17.46 -6.16 16.00
C LEU A 4 -16.82 -4.75 16.02
N LYS A 5 -15.56 -4.62 16.46
CA LYS A 5 -14.74 -3.40 16.37
C LYS A 5 -13.40 -3.86 15.80
N GLN A 6 -12.93 -3.56 14.60
CA GLN A 6 -13.07 -2.38 13.76
C GLN A 6 -12.92 -2.84 12.30
N LEU A 7 -14.02 -3.08 11.59
CA LEU A 7 -14.03 -2.82 10.14
C LEU A 7 -14.35 -1.34 9.98
N GLU A 8 -13.47 -0.47 10.48
CA GLU A 8 -13.43 0.88 9.95
C GLU A 8 -12.89 0.72 8.53
N PHE A 9 -13.80 0.78 7.55
CA PHE A 9 -13.46 1.04 6.16
C PHE A 9 -12.80 2.43 6.10
N LEU A 10 -11.56 2.53 6.57
CA LEU A 10 -10.64 3.56 6.11
C LEU A 10 -10.28 3.17 4.70
N GLU A 11 -11.18 3.48 3.77
CA GLU A 11 -10.88 3.42 2.34
C GLU A 11 -9.62 4.27 2.13
N LYS A 12 -8.49 3.61 1.81
CA LYS A 12 -7.27 4.33 1.48
C LYS A 12 -7.47 4.96 0.10
N PHE A 13 -7.42 6.28 0.05
CA PHE A 13 -7.45 7.04 -1.18
C PHE A 13 -6.03 7.27 -1.69
N TYR A 14 -5.78 6.88 -2.94
CA TYR A 14 -4.53 7.15 -3.65
C TYR A 14 -4.76 8.26 -4.66
N ALA A 15 -3.83 9.22 -4.73
CA ALA A 15 -3.85 10.24 -5.76
C ALA A 15 -3.62 9.58 -7.12
N GLY A 16 -4.38 10.00 -8.14
CA GLY A 16 -4.18 9.55 -9.52
C GLY A 16 -2.86 10.05 -10.12
N ASP A 17 -2.36 11.17 -9.62
CA ASP A 17 -1.09 11.77 -10.04
C ASP A 17 -0.35 12.35 -8.82
N ILE A 18 0.88 11.88 -8.62
CA ILE A 18 1.71 12.26 -7.47
C ILE A 18 2.37 13.63 -7.70
N GLY A 19 2.66 13.99 -8.95
CA GLY A 19 3.20 15.31 -9.30
C GLY A 19 2.17 16.41 -9.05
N LEU A 20 0.91 16.20 -9.41
CA LEU A 20 -0.18 17.13 -9.09
C LEU A 20 -0.40 17.24 -7.57
N ARG A 21 -0.40 16.10 -6.84
CA ARG A 21 -0.45 16.10 -5.37
C ARG A 21 0.68 16.95 -4.80
N HIS A 22 1.91 16.76 -5.28
CA HIS A 22 3.08 17.49 -4.82
C HIS A 22 2.97 18.99 -5.11
N GLY A 23 2.51 19.38 -6.31
CA GLY A 23 2.32 20.79 -6.66
C GLY A 23 1.27 21.50 -5.79
N LEU A 24 0.25 20.78 -5.33
CA LEU A 24 -0.83 21.33 -4.50
C LEU A 24 -0.51 21.37 -3.01
N VAL A 25 0.11 20.32 -2.46
CA VAL A 25 0.29 20.13 -1.01
C VAL A 25 1.75 20.30 -0.58
N GLY A 26 2.69 20.27 -1.53
CA GLY A 26 4.13 20.27 -1.27
C GLY A 26 4.66 18.91 -0.82
N TYR A 27 5.94 18.88 -0.43
CA TYR A 27 6.59 17.71 0.15
C TYR A 27 6.77 17.86 1.67
N ARG A 28 6.63 16.73 2.36
CA ARG A 28 6.92 16.56 3.79
C ARG A 28 7.61 15.22 3.99
N ASP A 29 8.66 15.18 4.81
CA ASP A 29 9.42 13.94 5.06
C ASP A 29 8.52 12.81 5.58
N GLY A 30 7.52 13.14 6.40
CA GLY A 30 6.55 12.18 6.92
C GLY A 30 5.63 11.53 5.87
N ASP A 31 5.54 12.08 4.66
CA ASP A 31 4.66 11.56 3.61
C ASP A 31 5.30 10.40 2.83
N ILE A 32 6.61 10.15 2.99
CA ILE A 32 7.38 9.26 2.11
C ILE A 32 6.82 7.84 2.03
N SER A 33 6.36 7.27 3.15
CA SER A 33 5.75 5.93 3.17
C SER A 33 4.42 5.91 2.41
N GLY A 34 3.58 6.94 2.57
CA GLY A 34 2.31 7.05 1.84
C GLY A 34 2.50 7.34 0.35
N LEU A 35 3.53 8.12 -0.01
CA LEU A 35 3.90 8.35 -1.40
C LEU A 35 4.39 7.07 -2.07
N LEU A 36 5.26 6.30 -1.41
CA LEU A 36 5.71 4.99 -1.89
C LEU A 36 4.52 4.04 -2.13
N GLU A 37 3.60 3.98 -1.17
CA GLU A 37 2.38 3.20 -1.29
C GLU A 37 1.53 3.63 -2.49
N ASN A 38 1.38 4.93 -2.71
CA ASN A 38 0.67 5.48 -3.87
C ASN A 38 1.35 5.13 -5.20
N VAL A 39 2.69 5.21 -5.29
CA VAL A 39 3.44 4.85 -6.50
C VAL A 39 3.17 3.39 -6.86
N VAL A 40 3.33 2.49 -5.88
CA VAL A 40 3.15 1.05 -6.12
C VAL A 40 1.70 0.74 -6.48
N TYR A 41 0.73 1.36 -5.82
CA TYR A 41 -0.67 1.23 -6.19
C TYR A 41 -0.92 1.63 -7.66
N LEU A 42 -0.46 2.81 -8.08
CA LEU A 42 -0.64 3.27 -9.46
C LEU A 42 0.06 2.36 -10.47
N GLU A 43 1.25 1.85 -10.16
CA GLU A 43 1.98 0.93 -11.03
C GLU A 43 1.19 -0.38 -11.24
N LEU A 44 0.68 -0.97 -10.15
CA LEU A 44 -0.15 -2.19 -10.22
C LEU A 44 -1.43 -1.96 -11.03
N ARG A 45 -2.11 -0.83 -10.79
CA ARG A 45 -3.32 -0.46 -11.56
C ARG A 45 -3.02 -0.25 -13.03
N THR A 46 -1.90 0.40 -13.36
CA THR A 46 -1.45 0.66 -14.74
C THR A 46 -1.12 -0.64 -15.47
N ARG A 47 -0.56 -1.64 -14.76
CA ARG A 47 -0.32 -3.00 -15.28
C ARG A 47 -1.59 -3.86 -15.40
N GLY A 48 -2.76 -3.32 -15.05
CA GLY A 48 -4.03 -4.02 -15.17
C GLY A 48 -4.32 -5.02 -14.05
N TYR A 49 -3.67 -4.88 -12.89
CA TYR A 49 -4.05 -5.65 -11.70
C TYR A 49 -5.29 -5.05 -11.03
N THR A 50 -6.16 -5.92 -10.54
CA THR A 50 -7.12 -5.57 -9.49
C THR A 50 -6.35 -5.55 -8.17
N VAL A 51 -6.35 -4.40 -7.47
CA VAL A 51 -5.55 -4.21 -6.25
C VAL A 51 -6.49 -4.12 -5.06
N HIS A 52 -6.26 -4.98 -4.07
CA HIS A 52 -6.93 -4.97 -2.78
C HIS A 52 -5.97 -4.45 -1.71
N VAL A 53 -6.49 -3.63 -0.82
CA VAL A 53 -5.73 -3.00 0.27
C VAL A 53 -6.31 -3.48 1.59
N GLY A 54 -5.48 -4.01 2.47
CA GLY A 54 -5.94 -4.52 3.76
C GLY A 54 -4.90 -5.42 4.44
N LYS A 55 -5.18 -5.81 5.67
CA LYS A 55 -4.37 -6.78 6.42
C LYS A 55 -4.98 -8.18 6.26
N ILE A 56 -4.14 -9.20 6.10
CA ILE A 56 -4.53 -10.60 6.26
C ILE A 56 -3.91 -11.11 7.56
N ASP A 57 -4.75 -11.46 8.53
CA ASP A 57 -4.34 -12.01 9.82
C ASP A 57 -3.20 -11.20 10.51
N ASP A 58 -2.16 -11.88 11.00
CA ASP A 58 -0.96 -11.28 11.60
C ASP A 58 0.12 -10.93 10.55
N LEU A 59 -0.10 -11.23 9.26
CA LEU A 59 0.83 -10.92 8.18
C LEU A 59 0.62 -9.49 7.69
N LYS A 60 1.70 -8.69 7.72
CA LYS A 60 1.67 -7.30 7.26
C LYS A 60 1.75 -7.24 5.73
N ILE A 61 0.65 -7.54 5.06
CA ILE A 61 0.49 -7.34 3.62
C ILE A 61 -0.08 -5.93 3.40
N ASP A 62 0.51 -5.17 2.49
CA ASP A 62 0.00 -3.83 2.12
C ASP A 62 -0.92 -3.92 0.90
N PHE A 63 -0.58 -4.77 -0.08
CA PHE A 63 -1.39 -5.01 -1.27
C PHE A 63 -1.52 -6.49 -1.62
N ILE A 64 -2.70 -6.84 -2.11
CA ILE A 64 -2.94 -8.07 -2.87
C ILE A 64 -3.30 -7.65 -4.28
N ALA A 65 -2.51 -8.07 -5.27
CA ALA A 65 -2.74 -7.73 -6.66
C ALA A 65 -3.10 -8.98 -7.47
N GLU A 66 -4.20 -8.91 -8.21
CA GLU A 66 -4.72 -10.05 -8.99
C GLU A 66 -4.86 -9.71 -10.47
N ARG A 67 -4.41 -10.62 -11.34
CA ARG A 67 -4.58 -10.48 -12.79
C ARG A 67 -4.50 -11.85 -13.45
N GLN A 68 -5.53 -12.24 -14.23
CA GLN A 68 -5.52 -13.47 -15.04
C GLN A 68 -5.13 -14.76 -14.26
N GLY A 69 -5.57 -14.88 -13.00
CA GLY A 69 -5.25 -16.04 -12.16
C GLY A 69 -3.88 -15.97 -11.45
N GLU A 70 -3.07 -14.95 -11.74
CA GLU A 70 -1.91 -14.59 -10.93
C GLU A 70 -2.36 -13.77 -9.71
N ARG A 71 -1.83 -14.12 -8.53
CA ARG A 71 -2.00 -13.35 -7.29
C ARG A 71 -0.64 -13.03 -6.68
N LEU A 72 -0.40 -11.75 -6.42
CA LEU A 72 0.79 -11.24 -5.77
C LEU A 72 0.44 -10.70 -4.38
N TYR A 73 1.30 -10.98 -3.41
CA TYR A 73 1.25 -10.40 -2.07
C TYR A 73 2.45 -9.46 -1.91
N ILE A 74 2.18 -8.19 -1.65
CA ILE A 74 3.21 -7.15 -1.66
C ILE A 74 3.23 -6.47 -0.30
N GLN A 75 4.42 -6.42 0.28
CA GLN A 75 4.73 -5.67 1.50
C GLN A 75 5.70 -4.54 1.14
N LEU A 76 5.41 -3.34 1.62
CA LEU A 76 6.20 -2.15 1.36
C LEU A 76 7.10 -1.83 2.55
N ALA A 77 8.34 -1.44 2.23
CA ALA A 77 9.29 -0.91 3.20
C ALA A 77 10.04 0.26 2.57
N TYR A 78 9.92 1.44 3.18
CA TYR A 78 10.73 2.59 2.80
C TYR A 78 12.19 2.43 3.25
N LEU A 79 12.39 1.88 4.45
CA LEU A 79 13.71 1.57 4.99
C LEU A 79 13.72 0.13 5.48
N LEU A 80 14.83 -0.57 5.23
CA LEU A 80 15.14 -1.86 5.81
C LEU A 80 16.38 -1.69 6.70
N PRO A 81 16.23 -1.07 7.88
CA PRO A 81 17.36 -0.68 8.72
C PRO A 81 18.08 -1.87 9.38
N ASP A 82 17.49 -3.08 9.32
CA ASP A 82 18.01 -4.28 9.97
C ASP A 82 17.93 -5.47 9.02
N VAL A 83 19.01 -6.25 8.95
CA VAL A 83 19.16 -7.47 8.12
C VAL A 83 18.05 -8.49 8.43
N ARG A 84 17.57 -8.55 9.67
CA ARG A 84 16.45 -9.43 10.10
C ARG A 84 15.11 -9.11 9.45
N THR A 85 14.99 -7.93 8.82
CA THR A 85 13.79 -7.52 8.06
C THR A 85 13.85 -8.04 6.62
N ILE A 86 15.05 -8.36 6.13
CA ILE A 86 15.31 -8.79 4.74
C ILE A 86 15.09 -10.31 4.60
N ASP A 87 15.45 -11.09 5.61
CA ASP A 87 15.41 -12.56 5.58
C ASP A 87 14.04 -13.17 5.95
N ARG A 88 12.94 -12.41 5.89
CA ARG A 88 11.60 -12.84 6.31
C ARG A 88 10.73 -13.36 5.18
#